data_AF-A0A7W1UKB6-F1
#
_entry.id   AF-A0A7W1UKB6-F1
#
_cell.length_a   1.000
_cell.length_b   1.000
_cell.length_c   1.000
_cell.angle_alpha   90.00
_cell.angle_beta   90.00
_cell.angle_gamma   90.00
#
_symmetry.space_group_name_H-M   'P 1'
#
loop_
_entity.id
_entity.type
_entity.pdbx_description
1 polymer ?
#
loop_
_entity_poly.entity_id
_entity_poly.type
_entity_poly.pdbx_seq_one_letter_code
_entity_poly.pdbx_strand_id
1 'polypeptide(L)'
;MENKQQPILDGPILDGIDPEIMNRLASRREAIRKGASVSSLVAAGLALGSVPVALAALAKDAFGQTPSDILDVLQFAFILENLENEFYKAVLGTSAVAAQNTAFAPVRALIPAPAREAIQQIQKHEQQHTDFLRATIPMFGGTAPTITANDFDFTGGNGSNTGPFARATTELDFLLLAAQAFEDTGV
;
A
#
# COMPACT_ATOMS: atom_id res chain seq x y z
N MET A 1 0.13 -47.15 36.56
CA MET A 1 0.69 -46.54 35.34
C MET A 1 -0.28 -46.91 34.22
N GLU A 2 -1.30 -46.09 34.02
CA GLU A 2 -2.41 -46.41 33.12
C GLU A 2 -2.23 -45.61 31.83
N ASN A 3 -1.88 -46.33 30.77
CA ASN A 3 -1.61 -45.78 29.45
C ASN A 3 -2.94 -45.47 28.77
N LYS A 4 -3.35 -44.19 28.79
CA LYS A 4 -4.57 -43.72 28.14
C LYS A 4 -4.23 -43.32 26.71
N GLN A 5 -4.34 -44.27 25.78
CA GLN A 5 -4.33 -44.01 24.35
C GLN A 5 -5.48 -43.02 24.05
N GLN A 6 -5.15 -41.82 23.56
CA GLN A 6 -6.13 -40.88 23.04
C GLN A 6 -6.73 -41.47 21.74
N PRO A 7 -8.06 -41.41 21.54
CA PRO A 7 -8.66 -41.90 20.31
C PRO A 7 -8.24 -40.99 19.15
N ILE A 8 -7.78 -41.60 18.07
CA ILE A 8 -7.51 -40.92 16.80
C ILE A 8 -8.86 -40.53 16.21
N LEU A 9 -9.06 -39.24 15.96
CA LEU A 9 -10.29 -38.66 15.40
C LEU A 9 -10.32 -38.93 13.89
N ASP A 10 -10.66 -40.15 13.49
CA ASP A 10 -10.87 -40.54 12.08
C ASP A 10 -12.30 -40.18 11.61
N GLY A 11 -12.69 -38.92 11.80
CA GLY A 11 -13.89 -38.34 11.18
C GLY A 11 -13.50 -37.51 9.96
N PRO A 12 -14.33 -37.45 8.89
CA PRO A 12 -14.13 -36.46 7.83
C PRO A 12 -14.04 -35.08 8.48
N ILE A 13 -13.12 -34.22 8.03
CA ILE A 13 -12.82 -32.87 8.57
C ILE A 13 -14.08 -32.00 8.79
N LEU A 14 -15.21 -32.37 8.19
CA LEU A 14 -16.50 -31.69 8.23
C LEU A 14 -17.37 -31.98 9.46
N ASP A 15 -17.12 -33.06 10.21
CA ASP A 15 -18.00 -33.48 11.33
C ASP A 15 -17.77 -32.67 12.61
N GLY A 16 -16.63 -31.96 12.70
CA GLY A 16 -16.31 -31.04 13.79
C GLY A 16 -16.59 -29.57 13.47
N ILE A 17 -17.17 -29.26 12.32
CA ILE A 17 -17.45 -27.88 11.91
C ILE A 17 -18.85 -27.51 12.39
N ASP A 18 -18.92 -26.42 13.15
CA ASP A 18 -20.17 -25.86 13.66
C ASP A 18 -21.21 -25.72 12.53
N PRO A 19 -22.45 -26.22 12.71
CA PRO A 19 -23.54 -26.08 11.75
C PRO A 19 -23.76 -24.62 11.29
N GLU A 20 -23.50 -23.64 12.14
CA GLU A 20 -23.56 -22.22 11.79
C GLU A 20 -22.47 -21.84 10.78
N ILE A 21 -21.24 -22.34 10.97
CA ILE A 21 -20.14 -22.10 10.04
C ILE A 21 -20.40 -22.80 8.70
N MET A 22 -20.91 -24.03 8.73
CA MET A 22 -21.31 -24.74 7.50
C MET A 22 -22.41 -24.02 6.73
N ASN A 23 -23.43 -23.50 7.43
CA ASN A 23 -24.50 -22.71 6.80
C ASN A 23 -23.99 -21.39 6.23
N ARG A 24 -23.07 -20.70 6.92
CA ARG A 24 -22.42 -19.48 6.42
C ARG A 24 -21.52 -19.75 5.20
N LEU A 25 -20.82 -20.89 5.15
CA LEU A 25 -20.00 -21.28 4.00
C LEU A 25 -20.85 -21.68 2.80
N ALA A 26 -21.97 -22.39 3.02
CA ALA A 26 -22.91 -22.75 1.97
C ALA A 26 -23.59 -21.52 1.34
N SER A 27 -24.03 -20.55 2.16
CA SER A 27 -24.65 -19.31 1.66
C SER A 27 -23.68 -18.45 0.85
N ARG A 28 -22.39 -18.43 1.23
CA ARG A 28 -21.33 -17.73 0.49
C ARG A 28 -21.03 -18.39 -0.86
N ARG A 29 -20.95 -19.71 -0.90
CA ARG A 29 -20.73 -20.45 -2.16
C ARG A 29 -21.88 -20.22 -3.15
N GLU A 30 -23.10 -20.17 -2.63
CA GLU A 30 -24.31 -19.86 -3.39
C GLU A 30 -24.31 -18.41 -3.89
N ALA A 31 -23.92 -17.43 -3.06
CA ALA A 31 -23.82 -16.02 -3.44
C ALA A 31 -22.77 -15.80 -4.55
N ILE A 32 -21.58 -16.39 -4.42
CA ILE A 32 -20.53 -16.33 -5.45
C ILE A 32 -20.98 -17.03 -6.75
N ARG A 33 -21.63 -18.20 -6.66
CA ARG A 33 -22.19 -18.90 -7.83
C ARG A 33 -23.32 -18.13 -8.52
N LYS A 34 -24.06 -17.31 -7.77
CA LYS A 34 -25.14 -16.45 -8.28
C LYS A 34 -24.65 -15.08 -8.78
N GLY A 35 -23.33 -14.87 -8.86
CA GLY A 35 -22.75 -13.63 -9.35
C GLY A 35 -22.82 -12.49 -8.35
N ALA A 36 -22.66 -12.78 -7.04
CA ALA A 36 -22.32 -11.75 -6.07
C ALA A 36 -21.09 -10.99 -6.59
N SER A 37 -21.35 -9.76 -7.03
CA SER A 37 -20.35 -8.85 -7.55
C SER A 37 -19.24 -8.72 -6.52
N VAL A 38 -18.00 -8.99 -6.93
CA VAL A 38 -16.82 -8.39 -6.29
C VAL A 38 -17.17 -6.92 -6.09
N SER A 39 -17.13 -6.42 -4.85
CA SER A 39 -17.60 -5.04 -4.62
C SER A 39 -16.82 -4.08 -5.49
N SER A 40 -17.47 -2.98 -5.88
CA SER A 40 -16.83 -1.96 -6.71
C SER A 40 -15.54 -1.44 -6.08
N LEU A 41 -15.41 -1.48 -4.76
CA LEU A 41 -14.21 -1.08 -4.04
C LEU A 41 -13.08 -2.13 -4.16
N VAL A 42 -13.39 -3.43 -4.12
CA VAL A 42 -12.38 -4.46 -4.40
C VAL A 42 -11.88 -4.33 -5.84
N ALA A 43 -12.79 -4.17 -6.81
CA ALA A 43 -12.44 -4.01 -8.21
C ALA A 43 -11.62 -2.73 -8.46
N ALA A 44 -11.98 -1.62 -7.82
CA ALA A 44 -11.23 -0.36 -7.90
C ALA A 44 -9.82 -0.49 -7.31
N GLY A 45 -9.68 -1.14 -6.15
CA GLY A 45 -8.37 -1.40 -5.55
C GLY A 45 -7.45 -2.20 -6.48
N LEU A 46 -7.95 -3.29 -7.06
CA LEU A 46 -7.16 -4.09 -8.02
C LEU A 46 -6.83 -3.33 -9.30
N ALA A 47 -7.76 -2.52 -9.82
CA ALA A 47 -7.54 -1.73 -11.02
C ALA A 47 -6.49 -0.62 -10.83
N LEU A 48 -6.32 -0.15 -9.60
CA LEU A 48 -5.31 0.83 -9.20
C LEU A 48 -4.05 0.17 -8.62
N GLY A 49 -3.84 -1.13 -8.79
CA GLY A 49 -2.67 -1.83 -8.21
C GLY A 49 -2.78 -2.10 -6.71
N SER A 50 -3.51 -1.26 -5.96
CA SER A 50 -3.56 -1.26 -4.50
C SER A 50 -4.11 -2.54 -3.85
N VAL A 51 -3.21 -3.50 -3.58
CA VAL A 51 -3.51 -4.77 -2.90
C VAL A 51 -4.11 -4.55 -1.49
N PRO A 52 -3.58 -3.63 -0.65
CA PRO A 52 -4.16 -3.42 0.68
C PRO A 52 -5.60 -2.94 0.65
N VAL A 53 -5.96 -2.04 -0.29
CA VAL A 53 -7.35 -1.60 -0.45
C VAL A 53 -8.25 -2.74 -0.90
N ALA A 54 -7.81 -3.52 -1.89
CA ALA A 54 -8.59 -4.65 -2.39
C ALA A 54 -8.84 -5.68 -1.27
N LEU A 55 -7.83 -5.99 -0.46
CA LEU A 55 -7.96 -6.92 0.67
C LEU A 55 -8.83 -6.33 1.78
N ALA A 56 -8.67 -5.04 2.10
CA ALA A 56 -9.50 -4.35 3.08
C ALA A 56 -10.98 -4.40 2.69
N ALA A 57 -11.29 -4.10 1.42
CA ALA A 57 -12.64 -4.13 0.90
C ALA A 57 -13.24 -5.53 0.96
N LEU A 58 -12.45 -6.55 0.56
CA LEU A 58 -12.88 -7.94 0.64
C LEU A 58 -13.14 -8.38 2.09
N ALA A 59 -12.28 -7.99 3.03
CA ALA A 59 -12.45 -8.30 4.45
C ALA A 59 -13.71 -7.64 5.02
N LYS A 60 -13.94 -6.36 4.70
CA LYS A 60 -15.15 -5.65 5.12
C LYS A 60 -16.41 -6.30 4.55
N ASP A 61 -16.40 -6.70 3.29
CA ASP A 61 -17.52 -7.43 2.68
C ASP A 61 -17.73 -8.80 3.33
N ALA A 62 -16.65 -9.49 3.68
CA ALA A 62 -16.68 -10.83 4.26
C ALA A 62 -17.11 -10.85 5.74
N PHE A 63 -16.71 -9.86 6.53
CA PHE A 63 -16.88 -9.85 7.99
C PHE A 63 -17.89 -8.81 8.49
N GLY A 64 -18.31 -7.86 7.65
CA GLY A 64 -19.27 -6.80 7.98
C GLY A 64 -18.71 -5.71 8.91
N GLN A 65 -17.48 -5.86 9.40
CA GLN A 65 -16.74 -4.87 10.17
C GLN A 65 -15.30 -4.80 9.65
N THR A 66 -14.66 -3.64 9.82
CA THR A 66 -13.23 -3.47 9.54
C THR A 66 -12.42 -3.74 10.81
N PRO A 67 -11.54 -4.76 10.85
CA PRO A 67 -10.54 -4.89 11.90
C PRO A 67 -9.62 -3.65 11.99
N SER A 68 -9.17 -3.30 13.20
CA SER A 68 -8.23 -2.17 13.42
C SER A 68 -6.96 -2.31 12.59
N ASP A 69 -6.43 -3.53 12.47
CA ASP A 69 -5.18 -3.81 11.78
C ASP A 69 -5.26 -3.44 10.29
N ILE A 70 -6.45 -3.53 9.69
CA ILE A 70 -6.67 -3.11 8.30
C ILE A 70 -6.58 -1.59 8.18
N LEU A 71 -7.12 -0.84 9.14
CA LEU A 71 -7.01 0.62 9.13
C LEU A 71 -5.57 1.07 9.30
N ASP A 72 -4.78 0.39 10.12
CA ASP A 72 -3.36 0.70 10.30
C ASP A 72 -2.58 0.43 9.01
N VAL A 73 -2.85 -0.68 8.33
CA VAL A 73 -2.23 -0.99 7.03
C VAL A 73 -2.62 0.04 5.96
N LEU A 74 -3.89 0.47 5.89
CA LEU A 74 -4.32 1.47 4.90
C LEU A 74 -3.69 2.85 5.16
N GLN A 75 -3.58 3.26 6.42
CA GLN A 75 -2.91 4.51 6.79
C GLN A 75 -1.41 4.44 6.54
N PHE A 76 -0.79 3.29 6.79
CA PHE A 76 0.62 3.08 6.48
C PHE A 76 0.88 3.11 4.97
N ALA A 77 0.08 2.41 4.17
CA ALA A 77 0.12 2.49 2.70
C ALA A 77 -0.01 3.94 2.23
N PHE A 78 -0.96 4.70 2.79
CA PHE A 78 -1.12 6.12 2.44
C PHE A 78 0.12 6.96 2.74
N ILE A 79 0.87 6.66 3.80
CA ILE A 79 2.14 7.34 4.10
C ILE A 79 3.19 7.00 3.04
N LEU A 80 3.30 5.73 2.62
CA LEU A 80 4.24 5.28 1.59
C LEU A 80 3.95 5.94 0.23
N GLU A 81 2.68 5.97 -0.20
CA GLU A 81 2.27 6.64 -1.43
C GLU A 81 2.61 8.14 -1.42
N ASN A 82 2.45 8.81 -0.27
CA ASN A 82 2.86 10.21 -0.15
C ASN A 82 4.38 10.37 -0.16
N LEU A 83 5.14 9.43 0.43
CA LEU A 83 6.59 9.43 0.40
C LEU A 83 7.08 9.34 -1.04
N GLU A 84 6.54 8.42 -1.84
CA GLU A 84 6.90 8.23 -3.24
C GLU A 84 6.48 9.42 -4.11
N ASN A 85 5.24 9.89 -3.97
CA ASN A 85 4.74 11.04 -4.72
C ASN A 85 5.58 12.30 -4.46
N GLU A 86 5.90 12.60 -3.20
CA GLU A 86 6.73 13.76 -2.85
C GLU A 86 8.20 13.55 -3.23
N PHE A 87 8.72 12.33 -3.16
CA PHE A 87 10.06 12.00 -3.67
C PHE A 87 10.17 12.32 -5.16
N TYR A 88 9.22 11.86 -5.98
CA TYR A 88 9.27 12.13 -7.41
C TYR A 88 9.05 13.61 -7.76
N LYS A 89 8.20 14.32 -7.01
CA LYS A 89 8.10 15.78 -7.15
C LYS A 89 9.44 16.46 -6.86
N ALA A 90 10.17 16.03 -5.82
CA ALA A 90 11.51 16.56 -5.52
C ALA A 90 12.51 16.26 -6.64
N VAL A 91 12.52 15.03 -7.16
CA VAL A 91 13.37 14.59 -8.30
C VAL A 91 13.06 15.38 -9.57
N LEU A 92 11.78 15.65 -9.86
CA LEU A 92 11.33 16.43 -11.02
C LEU A 92 11.49 17.95 -10.83
N GLY A 93 11.67 18.41 -9.59
CA GLY A 93 11.84 19.83 -9.27
C GLY A 93 10.53 20.57 -9.12
N THR A 94 9.46 19.85 -8.82
CA THR A 94 8.08 20.34 -8.68
C THR A 94 7.56 20.22 -7.24
N SER A 95 8.41 19.84 -6.27
CA SER A 95 8.03 19.80 -4.85
C SER A 95 7.64 21.20 -4.38
N ALA A 96 6.68 21.26 -3.46
CA ALA A 96 6.32 22.49 -2.75
C ALA A 96 7.46 22.97 -1.82
N VAL A 97 8.43 22.11 -1.51
CA VAL A 97 9.58 22.43 -0.65
C VAL A 97 10.80 22.73 -1.51
N ALA A 98 11.17 24.02 -1.55
CA ALA A 98 12.30 24.50 -2.35
C ALA A 98 13.62 23.78 -2.01
N ALA A 99 13.86 23.47 -0.73
CA ALA A 99 15.07 22.78 -0.30
C ALA A 99 15.20 21.37 -0.92
N GLN A 100 14.09 20.64 -1.08
CA GLN A 100 14.07 19.34 -1.74
C GLN A 100 14.38 19.48 -3.23
N ASN A 101 13.78 20.47 -3.90
CA ASN A 101 14.10 20.76 -5.29
C ASN A 101 15.59 21.08 -5.47
N THR A 102 16.18 21.88 -4.57
CA THR A 102 17.61 22.19 -4.60
C THR A 102 18.47 20.94 -4.39
N ALA A 103 18.11 20.08 -3.43
CA ALA A 103 18.86 18.86 -3.13
C ALA A 103 18.98 17.95 -4.35
N PHE A 104 17.90 17.71 -5.08
CA PHE A 104 17.90 16.82 -6.25
C PHE A 104 18.33 17.50 -7.57
N ALA A 105 18.67 18.79 -7.56
CA ALA A 105 19.08 19.49 -8.77
C ALA A 105 20.31 18.86 -9.49
N PRO A 106 21.36 18.39 -8.79
CA PRO A 106 22.51 17.76 -9.44
C PRO A 106 22.14 16.48 -10.19
N VAL A 107 21.47 15.52 -9.53
CA VAL A 107 21.09 14.27 -10.19
C VAL A 107 20.05 14.47 -11.28
N ARG A 108 19.12 15.44 -11.13
CA ARG A 108 18.09 15.74 -12.13
C ARG A 108 18.68 16.10 -13.49
N ALA A 109 19.83 16.76 -13.50
CA ALA A 109 20.56 17.09 -14.73
C ALA A 109 21.14 15.85 -15.44
N LEU A 110 21.34 14.75 -14.71
CA LEU A 110 21.86 13.49 -15.23
C LEU A 110 20.76 12.56 -15.78
N ILE A 111 19.48 12.82 -15.46
CA ILE A 111 18.36 11.98 -15.89
C ILE A 111 18.15 12.11 -17.42
N PRO A 112 18.28 11.01 -18.19
CA PRO A 112 18.02 11.04 -19.63
C PRO A 112 16.53 11.22 -19.93
N ALA A 113 16.18 11.75 -21.11
CA ALA A 113 14.80 12.09 -21.46
C ALA A 113 13.79 10.92 -21.30
N PRO A 114 14.08 9.69 -21.77
CA PRO A 114 13.14 8.56 -21.57
C PRO A 114 12.91 8.22 -20.10
N ALA A 115 13.96 8.30 -19.26
CA ALA A 115 13.83 8.06 -17.83
C ALA A 115 13.02 9.18 -17.15
N ARG A 116 13.16 10.43 -17.61
CA ARG A 116 12.35 11.55 -17.11
C ARG A 116 10.86 11.33 -17.40
N GLU A 117 10.51 10.87 -18.58
CA GLU A 117 9.11 10.55 -18.94
C GLU A 117 8.56 9.42 -18.07
N ALA A 118 9.35 8.36 -17.83
CA ALA A 118 8.96 7.29 -16.91
C ALA A 118 8.73 7.81 -15.48
N ILE A 119 9.64 8.62 -14.95
CA ILE A 119 9.51 9.23 -13.62
C ILE A 119 8.26 10.12 -13.52
N GLN A 120 7.92 10.86 -14.57
CA GLN A 120 6.69 11.66 -14.61
C GLN A 120 5.44 10.79 -14.58
N GLN A 121 5.46 9.66 -15.27
CA GLN A 121 4.33 8.73 -15.28
C GLN A 121 4.16 8.05 -13.92
N ILE A 122 5.26 7.63 -13.28
CA ILE A 122 5.23 7.05 -11.94
C ILE A 122 4.69 8.07 -10.94
N GLN A 123 5.21 9.31 -10.93
CA GLN A 123 4.69 10.38 -10.06
C GLN A 123 3.17 10.59 -10.21
N LYS A 124 2.64 10.44 -11.43
CA LYS A 124 1.20 10.53 -11.67
C LYS A 124 0.44 9.35 -11.06
N HIS A 125 0.98 8.14 -11.12
CA HIS A 125 0.39 6.97 -10.45
C HIS A 125 0.38 7.16 -8.93
N GLU A 126 1.48 7.60 -8.33
CA GLU A 126 1.54 7.80 -6.86
C GLU A 126 0.58 8.88 -6.37
N GLN A 127 0.35 9.91 -7.20
CA GLN A 127 -0.71 10.88 -6.94
C GLN A 127 -2.11 10.24 -6.99
N GLN A 128 -2.36 9.36 -7.97
CA GLN A 128 -3.63 8.63 -8.08
C GLN A 128 -3.85 7.69 -6.89
N HIS A 129 -2.82 6.97 -6.45
CA HIS A 129 -2.87 6.11 -5.27
C HIS A 129 -3.13 6.91 -3.99
N THR A 130 -2.39 8.02 -3.80
CA THR A 130 -2.60 8.94 -2.68
C THR A 130 -4.06 9.43 -2.62
N ASP A 131 -4.61 9.87 -3.75
CA ASP A 131 -5.98 10.38 -3.82
C ASP A 131 -7.01 9.26 -3.57
N PHE A 132 -6.75 8.07 -4.10
CA PHE A 132 -7.60 6.90 -3.88
C PHE A 132 -7.63 6.47 -2.42
N LEU A 133 -6.47 6.34 -1.77
CA LEU A 133 -6.37 5.99 -0.36
C LEU A 133 -7.00 7.06 0.54
N ARG A 134 -6.81 8.35 0.23
CA ARG A 134 -7.45 9.45 0.96
C ARG A 134 -8.97 9.36 0.92
N ALA A 135 -9.54 9.00 -0.23
CA ALA A 135 -10.98 8.79 -0.38
C ALA A 135 -11.45 7.50 0.31
N THR A 136 -10.60 6.48 0.35
CA THR A 136 -10.94 5.12 0.78
C THR A 136 -10.85 4.94 2.30
N ILE A 137 -9.85 5.49 2.98
CA ILE A 137 -9.65 5.34 4.43
C ILE A 137 -10.92 5.70 5.25
N PRO A 138 -11.64 6.80 4.96
CA PRO A 138 -12.90 7.12 5.65
C PRO A 138 -14.00 6.06 5.45
N MET A 139 -14.01 5.37 4.30
CA MET A 139 -14.98 4.30 4.04
C MET A 139 -14.79 3.11 5.01
N PHE A 140 -13.59 2.95 5.57
CA PHE A 140 -13.27 1.93 6.55
C PHE A 140 -13.39 2.42 8.01
N GLY A 141 -13.79 3.67 8.23
CA GLY A 141 -13.94 4.28 9.56
C GLY A 141 -12.68 4.98 10.08
N GLY A 142 -11.64 5.11 9.26
CA GLY A 142 -10.41 5.81 9.61
C GLY A 142 -10.41 7.28 9.19
N THR A 143 -9.32 7.98 9.48
CA THR A 143 -9.03 9.32 8.95
C THR A 143 -7.68 9.27 8.24
N ALA A 144 -7.61 9.79 7.01
CA ALA A 144 -6.34 9.88 6.31
C ALA A 144 -5.43 10.88 7.05
N PRO A 145 -4.18 10.52 7.39
CA PRO A 145 -3.28 11.42 8.08
C PRO A 145 -2.95 12.64 7.21
N THR A 146 -2.61 13.75 7.86
CA THR A 146 -2.10 14.92 7.15
C THR A 146 -0.62 14.73 6.89
N ILE A 147 -0.24 14.66 5.62
CA ILE A 147 1.14 14.50 5.15
C ILE A 147 1.43 15.61 4.16
N THR A 148 2.64 16.14 4.24
CA THR A 148 3.19 17.20 3.41
C THR A 148 4.61 16.85 2.99
N ALA A 149 5.11 17.51 1.96
CA ALA A 149 6.51 17.40 1.55
C ALA A 149 7.51 17.63 2.71
N ASN A 150 7.18 18.46 3.71
CA ASN A 150 8.08 18.73 4.85
C ASN A 150 8.24 17.53 5.79
N ASP A 151 7.36 16.52 5.70
CA ASP A 151 7.39 15.36 6.58
C ASP A 151 8.45 14.32 6.16
N PHE A 152 9.11 14.52 5.02
CA PHE A 152 10.02 13.54 4.43
C PHE A 152 11.48 14.00 4.35
N ASP A 153 12.36 13.13 4.84
CA ASP A 153 13.81 13.14 4.56
C ASP A 153 14.16 11.97 3.64
N PHE A 154 14.25 12.26 2.34
CA PHE A 154 14.55 11.25 1.30
C PHE A 154 15.98 10.69 1.38
N THR A 155 16.84 11.23 2.25
CA THR A 155 18.16 10.64 2.51
C THR A 155 18.11 9.51 3.54
N GLY A 156 16.99 9.35 4.26
CA GLY A 156 16.90 8.42 5.40
C GLY A 156 17.72 8.88 6.61
N GLY A 157 18.05 10.17 6.69
CA GLY A 157 18.89 10.76 7.73
C GLY A 157 18.13 11.26 8.97
N ASN A 158 16.82 11.01 9.05
CA ASN A 158 15.94 11.51 10.11
C ASN A 158 16.06 13.03 10.34
N GLY A 159 16.08 13.79 9.25
CA GLY A 159 16.19 15.26 9.24
C GLY A 159 17.63 15.79 9.13
N SER A 160 18.65 14.93 9.24
CA SER A 160 20.05 15.34 9.05
C SER A 160 20.43 15.56 7.58
N ASN A 161 19.67 15.00 6.63
CA ASN A 161 20.00 14.95 5.20
C ASN A 161 21.34 14.22 4.90
N THR A 162 21.88 13.45 5.84
CA THR A 162 23.12 12.69 5.69
C THR A 162 22.91 11.18 5.86
N GLY A 163 21.70 10.70 5.59
CA GLY A 163 21.36 9.30 5.73
C GLY A 163 21.93 8.41 4.61
N PRO A 164 21.65 7.09 4.67
CA PRO A 164 22.18 6.11 3.72
C PRO A 164 21.78 6.40 2.26
N PHE A 165 20.68 7.13 2.03
CA PHE A 165 20.21 7.50 0.71
C PHE A 165 20.66 8.88 0.22
N ALA A 166 21.53 9.59 0.97
CA ALA A 166 21.98 10.94 0.59
C ALA A 166 22.58 11.01 -0.83
N ARG A 167 23.25 9.94 -1.29
CA ARG A 167 23.83 9.84 -2.63
C ARG A 167 22.80 9.87 -3.76
N ALA A 168 21.53 9.56 -3.48
CA ALA A 168 20.43 9.65 -4.46
C ALA A 168 20.25 11.06 -5.01
N THR A 169 20.68 12.09 -4.28
CA THR A 169 20.58 13.50 -4.70
C THR A 169 21.61 13.91 -5.75
N THR A 170 22.68 13.12 -5.91
CA THR A 170 23.82 13.45 -6.76
C THR A 170 24.19 12.36 -7.77
N GLU A 171 23.84 11.10 -7.51
CA GLU A 171 24.26 9.95 -8.30
C GLU A 171 23.05 9.24 -8.93
N LEU A 172 23.02 9.14 -10.26
CA LEU A 172 21.88 8.60 -10.99
C LEU A 172 21.62 7.13 -10.64
N ASP A 173 22.64 6.29 -10.60
CA ASP A 173 22.46 4.86 -10.26
C ASP A 173 21.90 4.69 -8.85
N PHE A 174 22.33 5.54 -7.92
CA PHE A 174 21.85 5.51 -6.54
C PHE A 174 20.42 6.07 -6.43
N LEU A 175 20.07 7.08 -7.24
CA LEU A 175 18.69 7.57 -7.36
C LEU A 175 17.76 6.44 -7.84
N LEU A 176 18.15 5.70 -8.87
CA LEU A 176 17.33 4.60 -9.40
C LEU A 176 17.19 3.45 -8.40
N LEU A 177 18.23 3.18 -7.61
CA LEU A 177 18.15 2.21 -6.51
C LEU A 177 17.19 2.67 -5.41
N ALA A 178 17.25 3.95 -5.03
CA ALA A 178 16.33 4.52 -4.05
C ALA A 178 14.89 4.50 -4.56
N ALA A 179 14.68 4.86 -5.84
CA ALA A 179 13.39 4.78 -6.49
C ALA A 179 12.83 3.34 -6.42
N GLN A 180 13.60 2.34 -6.88
CA GLN A 180 13.17 0.94 -6.81
C GLN A 180 12.81 0.49 -5.38
N ALA A 181 13.62 0.89 -4.38
CA ALA A 181 13.35 0.54 -2.99
C ALA A 181 12.04 1.14 -2.47
N PHE A 182 11.65 2.32 -2.95
CA PHE A 182 10.35 2.89 -2.63
C PHE A 182 9.24 2.17 -3.39
N GLU A 183 9.36 1.97 -4.71
CA GLU A 183 8.38 1.22 -5.53
C GLU A 183 8.07 -0.19 -4.98
N ASP A 184 9.08 -0.87 -4.40
CA ASP A 184 8.90 -2.20 -3.78
C ASP A 184 8.07 -2.16 -2.48
N THR A 185 7.82 -0.97 -1.94
CA THR A 185 7.02 -0.74 -0.73
C THR A 185 5.63 -0.15 -1.00
N GLY A 186 5.44 0.50 -2.14
CA GLY A 186 4.18 1.09 -2.60
C GLY A 186 3.09 0.06 -2.92
N VAL A 187 1.89 0.55 -3.26
CA VAL A 187 0.67 -0.26 -3.45
C VAL A 187 0.06 -0.16 -4.83
#